data_AF-A0A1M5MK50-F1
#
_entry.id   AF-A0A1M5MK50-F1
#
_cell.length_a   1.000
_cell.length_b   1.000
_cell.length_c   1.000
_cell.angle_alpha   90.00
_cell.angle_beta   90.00
_cell.angle_gamma   90.00
#
_symmetry.space_group_name_H-M   'P 1'
#
loop_
_entity.id
_entity.type
_entity.pdbx_description
1 polymer ?
#
loop_
_entity_poly.entity_id
_entity_poly.type
_entity_poly.pdbx_seq_one_letter_code
_entity_poly.pdbx_strand_id
1 'polypeptide(L)'
;MKHPDKNVTVYYLIFASNHFRGLRAMKDVMFNEGDSDLFAYLGPDHYKYENEQMTLFDATNGGNEDDQKSVEFADHLYEEFEGMEHSYEYLIEYAYTSTDLVKSHCRDALQHLEECDRVVAKRTGSQGGYKEDKTIFRFTQQNQRLGDFAD
;
A
#
# COMPACT_ATOMS: atom_id res chain seq x y z
N MET A 1 -0.75 -25.33 -14.14
CA MET A 1 -0.07 -26.41 -13.37
C MET A 1 -0.89 -26.65 -12.12
N LYS A 2 -1.24 -27.90 -11.79
CA LYS A 2 -1.87 -28.25 -10.51
C LYS A 2 -0.77 -28.42 -9.46
N HIS A 3 -0.92 -27.82 -8.29
CA HIS A 3 -0.11 -28.22 -7.15
C HIS A 3 -0.51 -29.66 -6.78
N PRO A 4 0.44 -30.60 -6.63
CA PRO A 4 0.13 -32.01 -6.45
C PRO A 4 -0.57 -32.31 -5.11
N ASP A 5 -0.46 -31.43 -4.12
CA ASP A 5 -0.94 -31.69 -2.74
C ASP A 5 -2.17 -30.87 -2.31
N LYS A 6 -2.69 -29.97 -3.16
CA LYS A 6 -3.89 -29.17 -2.83
C LYS A 6 -4.85 -29.11 -4.02
N ASN A 7 -6.12 -29.47 -3.81
CA ASN A 7 -7.21 -29.33 -4.79
C ASN A 7 -7.61 -27.85 -4.99
N VAL A 8 -6.66 -27.00 -5.35
CA VAL A 8 -6.88 -25.58 -5.58
C VAL A 8 -6.77 -25.30 -7.08
N THR A 9 -7.77 -24.62 -7.63
CA THR A 9 -7.73 -24.10 -9.00
C THR A 9 -7.26 -22.66 -8.93
N VAL A 10 -6.07 -22.39 -9.47
CA VAL A 10 -5.48 -21.04 -9.51
C VAL A 10 -6.01 -20.32 -10.74
N TYR A 11 -6.78 -19.25 -10.52
CA TYR A 11 -7.22 -18.36 -11.59
C TYR A 11 -6.25 -17.17 -11.69
N TYR A 12 -5.59 -17.05 -12.84
CA TYR A 12 -4.75 -15.90 -13.15
C TYR A 12 -5.60 -14.83 -13.83
N LEU A 13 -5.69 -13.64 -13.22
CA LEU A 13 -6.22 -12.47 -13.91
C LEU A 13 -5.09 -11.88 -14.75
N ILE A 14 -5.20 -11.98 -16.08
CA ILE A 14 -4.25 -11.32 -16.99
C ILE A 14 -4.80 -9.95 -17.32
N PHE A 15 -4.11 -8.91 -16.84
CA PHE A 15 -4.43 -7.53 -17.16
C PHE A 15 -3.63 -7.04 -18.35
N ALA A 16 -4.35 -6.57 -19.37
CA ALA A 16 -3.78 -6.08 -20.63
C ALA A 16 -4.39 -4.72 -21.00
N SER A 17 -4.39 -3.76 -20.06
CA SER A 17 -4.71 -2.38 -20.37
C SER A 17 -3.56 -1.46 -19.96
N ASN A 18 -3.27 -0.48 -20.82
CA ASN A 18 -2.24 0.51 -20.56
C ASN A 18 -2.73 1.63 -19.62
N HIS A 19 -3.98 1.57 -19.15
CA HIS A 19 -4.59 2.63 -18.35
C HIS A 19 -4.57 2.29 -16.86
N PHE A 20 -4.07 3.21 -16.04
CA PHE A 20 -3.95 3.08 -14.58
C PHE A 20 -5.24 2.59 -13.89
N ARG A 21 -6.39 3.18 -14.23
CA ARG A 21 -7.72 2.74 -13.73
C ARG A 21 -7.98 1.23 -13.87
N GLY A 22 -7.49 0.60 -14.94
CA GLY A 22 -7.63 -0.84 -15.11
C GLY A 22 -6.74 -1.63 -14.14
N LEU A 23 -5.48 -1.20 -13.96
CA LEU A 23 -4.55 -1.79 -13.01
C LEU A 23 -5.12 -1.69 -11.59
N ARG A 24 -5.64 -0.51 -11.27
CA ARG A 24 -6.31 -0.24 -10.01
C ARG A 24 -7.48 -1.18 -9.76
N ALA A 25 -8.41 -1.28 -10.70
CA ALA A 25 -9.57 -2.17 -10.57
C ALA A 25 -9.15 -3.64 -10.39
N MET A 26 -8.12 -4.10 -11.11
CA MET A 26 -7.58 -5.45 -10.94
C MET A 26 -7.03 -5.64 -9.53
N LYS A 27 -6.10 -4.79 -9.07
CA LYS A 27 -5.48 -4.93 -7.75
C LYS A 27 -6.50 -4.84 -6.62
N ASP A 28 -7.50 -3.96 -6.74
CA ASP A 28 -8.58 -3.84 -5.77
C ASP A 28 -9.41 -5.13 -5.70
N VAL A 29 -9.76 -5.73 -6.83
CA VAL A 29 -10.50 -7.01 -6.84
C VAL A 29 -9.63 -8.13 -6.25
N MET A 30 -8.35 -8.19 -6.60
CA MET A 30 -7.44 -9.22 -6.11
C MET A 30 -7.18 -9.09 -4.61
N PHE A 31 -7.14 -7.88 -4.06
CA PHE A 31 -7.02 -7.66 -2.63
C PHE A 31 -8.29 -8.02 -1.87
N ASN A 32 -9.47 -7.68 -2.41
CA ASN A 32 -10.76 -7.94 -1.73
C ASN A 32 -11.21 -9.41 -1.81
N GLU A 33 -10.86 -10.11 -2.90
CA GLU A 33 -11.32 -11.48 -3.17
C GLU A 33 -10.18 -12.52 -3.08
N GLY A 34 -8.95 -12.07 -2.85
CA GLY A 34 -7.80 -12.91 -2.60
C GLY A 34 -7.79 -13.42 -1.17
N ASP A 35 -7.06 -14.51 -0.95
CA ASP A 35 -6.63 -14.87 0.40
C ASP A 35 -5.38 -14.08 0.75
N SER A 36 -5.18 -13.89 2.05
CA SER A 36 -3.94 -13.39 2.68
C SER A 36 -2.72 -13.88 1.89
N ASP A 37 -1.98 -12.96 1.28
CA ASP A 37 -0.75 -13.20 0.47
C ASP A 37 -0.89 -13.88 -0.90
N LEU A 38 -2.08 -14.21 -1.37
CA LEU A 38 -2.29 -14.68 -2.75
C LEU A 38 -2.96 -13.59 -3.58
N PHE A 39 -2.17 -12.95 -4.46
CA PHE A 39 -2.67 -12.18 -5.59
C PHE A 39 -3.30 -13.14 -6.63
N ALA A 40 -4.34 -13.85 -6.23
CA ALA A 40 -5.08 -14.84 -7.01
C ALA A 40 -6.53 -14.94 -6.49
N TYR A 41 -7.48 -15.04 -7.41
CA TYR A 41 -8.86 -15.36 -7.06
C TYR A 41 -8.96 -16.86 -6.78
N LEU A 42 -9.31 -17.24 -5.55
CA LEU A 42 -9.34 -18.64 -5.12
C LEU A 42 -10.76 -19.26 -5.13
N GLY A 43 -11.76 -18.47 -5.51
CA GLY A 43 -13.16 -18.92 -5.59
C GLY A 43 -13.81 -19.12 -4.21
N PRO A 44 -15.12 -19.41 -4.18
CA PRO A 44 -15.93 -19.37 -2.96
C PRO A 44 -15.63 -20.46 -1.91
N ASP A 45 -14.88 -21.50 -2.24
CA ASP A 45 -14.54 -22.61 -1.33
C ASP A 45 -13.23 -22.40 -0.53
N HIS A 46 -12.60 -21.24 -0.68
CA HIS A 46 -11.27 -20.98 -0.16
C HIS A 46 -11.19 -20.95 1.39
N TYR A 47 -12.23 -20.43 2.06
CA TYR A 47 -12.33 -20.32 3.52
C TYR A 47 -12.24 -21.65 4.31
N LYS A 48 -12.22 -22.80 3.63
CA LYS A 48 -12.05 -24.11 4.28
C LYS A 48 -10.60 -24.48 4.59
N TYR A 49 -9.61 -23.75 4.06
CA TYR A 49 -8.19 -24.17 4.09
C TYR A 49 -7.21 -23.09 4.60
N GLU A 50 -7.71 -21.99 5.19
CA GLU A 50 -6.93 -20.87 5.75
C GLU A 50 -5.81 -21.31 6.71
N ASN A 51 -5.99 -22.41 7.46
CA ASN A 51 -5.07 -22.78 8.54
C ASN A 51 -3.77 -23.52 8.10
N GLU A 52 -3.54 -23.76 6.80
CA GLU A 52 -2.49 -24.71 6.36
C GLU A 52 -1.51 -24.17 5.29
N GLN A 53 -1.28 -22.86 5.22
CA GLN A 53 -0.34 -22.33 4.21
C GLN A 53 0.58 -21.24 4.76
N MET A 54 1.70 -21.67 5.37
CA MET A 54 2.86 -20.82 5.60
C MET A 54 3.52 -20.43 4.27
N THR A 55 3.69 -19.14 4.04
CA THR A 55 4.47 -18.55 2.93
C THR A 55 5.77 -17.94 3.44
N LEU A 56 6.73 -17.73 2.55
CA LEU A 56 8.15 -17.46 2.82
C LEU A 56 8.47 -16.12 3.53
N PHE A 57 7.46 -15.38 3.99
CA PHE A 57 7.60 -14.15 4.81
C PHE A 57 7.18 -14.34 6.29
N ASP A 58 6.85 -15.57 6.70
CA ASP A 58 6.43 -15.95 8.06
C ASP A 58 7.55 -15.88 9.13
N ALA A 59 8.52 -14.99 8.95
CA ALA A 59 9.65 -14.82 9.85
C ALA A 59 9.64 -13.49 10.61
N THR A 60 8.48 -12.83 10.81
CA THR A 60 8.33 -11.83 11.89
C THR A 60 6.86 -11.65 12.31
N ASN A 61 6.47 -12.43 13.32
CA ASN A 61 5.59 -12.06 14.44
C ASN A 61 4.17 -11.53 14.13
N GLY A 62 3.15 -12.39 14.26
CA GLY A 62 2.07 -12.30 15.27
C GLY A 62 1.37 -10.96 15.58
N GLY A 63 1.33 -10.03 14.63
CA GLY A 63 0.56 -8.78 14.64
C GLY A 63 -0.14 -8.60 13.30
N ASN A 64 -1.08 -7.66 13.19
CA ASN A 64 -1.77 -7.34 11.94
C ASN A 64 -0.75 -7.08 10.81
N GLU A 65 -0.57 -8.01 9.87
CA GLU A 65 0.40 -7.92 8.78
C GLU A 65 0.20 -6.67 7.91
N ASP A 66 -1.04 -6.22 7.75
CA ASP A 66 -1.39 -5.01 7.00
C ASP A 66 -0.84 -3.73 7.66
N ASP A 67 -0.78 -3.69 8.99
CA ASP A 67 -0.23 -2.54 9.72
C ASP A 67 1.29 -2.47 9.50
N GLN A 68 1.98 -3.61 9.52
CA GLN A 68 3.42 -3.70 9.27
C GLN A 68 3.77 -3.32 7.82
N LYS A 69 3.04 -3.83 6.84
CA LYS A 69 3.21 -3.48 5.41
C LYS A 69 3.03 -1.97 5.19
N SER A 70 2.09 -1.34 5.90
CA SER A 70 1.85 0.10 5.81
C SER A 70 2.98 0.93 6.43
N VAL A 71 3.58 0.49 7.54
CA VAL A 71 4.73 1.15 8.17
C VAL A 71 5.99 1.03 7.30
N GLU A 72 6.29 -0.15 6.77
CA GLU A 72 7.43 -0.34 5.86
C GLU A 72 7.27 0.51 4.60
N PHE A 73 6.05 0.58 4.07
CA PHE A 73 5.76 1.45 2.94
C PHE A 73 5.89 2.94 3.29
N ALA A 74 5.54 3.35 4.51
CA ALA A 74 5.73 4.72 4.98
C ALA A 74 7.22 5.11 4.97
N ASP A 75 8.09 4.25 5.49
CA ASP A 75 9.53 4.47 5.48
C ASP A 75 10.06 4.60 4.05
N HIS A 76 9.66 3.67 3.18
CA HIS A 76 10.04 3.69 1.77
C HIS A 76 9.59 4.97 1.05
N LEU A 77 8.34 5.40 1.25
CA LEU A 77 7.83 6.65 0.69
C LEU A 77 8.64 7.86 1.16
N TYR A 78 9.04 7.89 2.43
CA TYR A 78 9.82 9.00 2.96
C TYR A 78 11.23 9.05 2.39
N GLU A 79 11.91 7.91 2.27
CA GLU A 79 13.25 7.83 1.69
C GLU A 79 13.24 8.20 0.21
N GLU A 80 12.28 7.67 -0.56
CA GLU A 80 12.17 7.92 -1.99
C GLU A 80 11.79 9.38 -2.30
N PHE A 81 10.88 9.96 -1.52
CA PHE A 81 10.29 11.26 -1.80
C PHE A 81 10.78 12.39 -0.89
N GLU A 82 11.90 12.20 -0.17
CA GLU A 82 12.42 13.18 0.78
C GLU A 82 12.55 14.58 0.16
N GLY A 83 11.93 15.58 0.81
CA GLY A 83 11.97 16.98 0.36
C GLY A 83 11.13 17.28 -0.89
N MET A 84 10.39 16.31 -1.42
CA MET A 84 9.52 16.48 -2.58
C MET A 84 8.05 16.68 -2.20
N GLU A 85 7.25 17.14 -3.16
CA GLU A 85 5.80 17.24 -3.04
C GLU A 85 5.12 16.36 -4.08
N HIS A 86 4.17 15.54 -3.64
CA HIS A 86 3.39 14.68 -4.53
C HIS A 86 1.90 14.76 -4.21
N SER A 87 1.07 14.65 -5.25
CA SER A 87 -0.38 14.51 -5.07
C SER A 87 -0.69 13.13 -4.47
N TYR A 88 -1.81 13.04 -3.77
CA TYR A 88 -2.26 11.76 -3.25
C TYR A 88 -2.55 10.76 -4.38
N GLU A 89 -3.12 11.22 -5.50
CA GLU A 89 -3.31 10.39 -6.71
C GLU A 89 -2.00 9.75 -7.19
N TYR A 90 -0.91 10.53 -7.25
CA TYR A 90 0.39 10.02 -7.69
C TYR A 90 0.95 8.96 -6.72
N LEU A 91 0.83 9.20 -5.41
CA LEU A 91 1.33 8.25 -4.40
C LEU A 91 0.54 6.94 -4.41
N ILE A 92 -0.78 7.02 -4.68
CA ILE A 92 -1.59 5.83 -4.94
C ILE A 92 -1.09 5.15 -6.21
N GLU A 93 -0.92 5.86 -7.32
CA GLU A 93 -0.44 5.26 -8.57
C GLU A 93 0.90 4.55 -8.37
N TYR A 94 1.84 5.19 -7.67
CA TYR A 94 3.11 4.60 -7.27
C TYR A 94 2.94 3.30 -6.48
N ALA A 95 2.09 3.28 -5.45
CA ALA A 95 1.81 2.05 -4.69
C ALA A 95 1.27 0.94 -5.60
N TYR A 96 0.36 1.27 -6.53
CA TYR A 96 -0.24 0.27 -7.40
C TYR A 96 0.75 -0.27 -8.44
N THR A 97 1.65 0.57 -8.97
CA THR A 97 2.60 0.18 -10.02
C THR A 97 3.89 -0.45 -9.49
N SER A 98 4.33 -0.05 -8.30
CA SER A 98 5.67 -0.38 -7.78
C SER A 98 5.64 -1.43 -6.67
N THR A 99 4.48 -1.68 -6.04
CA THR A 99 4.33 -2.66 -4.96
C THR A 99 3.09 -3.52 -5.19
N ASP A 100 2.77 -4.44 -4.29
CA ASP A 100 1.52 -5.20 -4.23
C ASP A 100 0.43 -4.49 -3.41
N LEU A 101 0.73 -3.32 -2.85
CA LEU A 101 -0.15 -2.58 -1.98
C LEU A 101 -1.29 -1.88 -2.73
N VAL A 102 -2.36 -1.61 -1.98
CA VAL A 102 -3.57 -0.92 -2.43
C VAL A 102 -3.74 0.41 -1.72
N LYS A 103 -4.80 1.15 -2.07
CA LYS A 103 -5.05 2.49 -1.58
C LYS A 103 -5.15 2.58 -0.04
N SER A 104 -5.69 1.58 0.65
CA SER A 104 -5.78 1.59 2.12
C SER A 104 -4.38 1.66 2.74
N HIS A 105 -3.46 0.78 2.33
CA HIS A 105 -2.08 0.80 2.82
C HIS A 105 -1.40 2.14 2.56
N CYS A 106 -1.59 2.71 1.36
CA CYS A 106 -1.05 4.03 1.05
C CYS A 106 -1.62 5.12 1.97
N ARG A 107 -2.93 5.09 2.26
CA ARG A 107 -3.56 6.02 3.21
C ARG A 107 -2.97 5.86 4.61
N ASP A 108 -2.83 4.64 5.07
CA ASP A 108 -2.43 4.32 6.44
C ASP A 108 -0.93 4.65 6.63
N ALA A 109 -0.10 4.39 5.61
CA ALA A 109 1.29 4.85 5.55
C ALA A 109 1.42 6.38 5.61
N LEU A 110 0.60 7.12 4.85
CA LEU A 110 0.63 8.59 4.84
C LEU A 110 0.12 9.18 6.15
N GLN A 111 -0.86 8.53 6.79
CA GLN A 111 -1.31 8.89 8.12
C GLN A 111 -0.18 8.70 9.14
N HIS A 112 0.52 7.57 9.10
CA HIS A 112 1.67 7.31 9.95
C HIS A 112 2.77 8.37 9.78
N LEU A 113 3.09 8.77 8.54
CA LEU A 113 4.06 9.83 8.26
C LEU A 113 3.61 11.21 8.75
N GLU A 114 2.31 11.51 8.68
CA GLU A 114 1.75 12.76 9.20
C GLU A 114 1.79 12.79 10.73
N GLU A 115 1.49 11.68 11.40
CA GLU A 115 1.62 11.52 12.86
C GLU A 115 3.07 11.64 13.35
N CYS A 116 4.04 11.30 12.50
CA CYS A 116 5.47 11.36 12.79
C CYS A 116 6.14 12.68 12.34
N ASP A 117 5.38 13.70 11.91
CA ASP A 117 5.88 14.98 11.37
C ASP A 117 6.86 14.84 10.17
N ARG A 118 6.81 13.70 9.47
CA ARG A 118 7.63 13.40 8.30
C ARG A 118 6.99 13.88 6.99
N VAL A 119 5.68 14.13 7.02
CA VAL A 119 4.95 14.70 5.90
C VAL A 119 3.97 15.77 6.36
N VAL A 120 3.73 16.77 5.51
CA VAL A 120 2.69 17.78 5.72
C VAL A 120 1.65 17.68 4.62
N ALA A 121 0.40 17.41 4.99
CA ALA A 121 -0.70 17.25 4.05
C ALA A 121 -1.47 18.57 3.83
N LYS A 122 -1.33 19.16 2.64
CA LYS A 122 -2.11 20.32 2.18
C LYS A 122 -3.43 19.84 1.57
N ARG A 123 -4.54 20.10 2.27
CA ARG A 123 -5.90 19.67 1.87
C ARG A 123 -6.70 20.87 1.36
N THR A 124 -7.17 20.80 0.11
CA THR A 124 -7.98 21.86 -0.52
C THR A 124 -9.47 21.47 -0.50
N GLY A 125 -10.19 21.77 0.58
CA GLY A 125 -11.64 21.50 0.70
C GLY A 125 -12.13 21.24 2.13
N SER A 126 -13.44 20.98 2.29
CA SER A 126 -14.07 20.70 3.59
C SER A 126 -13.41 19.52 4.31
N GLN A 127 -13.20 19.66 5.61
CA GLN A 127 -12.50 18.70 6.48
C GLN A 127 -13.09 17.28 6.35
N GLY A 128 -12.27 16.35 5.87
CA GLY A 128 -12.61 14.93 5.78
C GLY A 128 -11.72 14.18 4.80
N GLY A 129 -10.79 13.39 5.33
CA GLY A 129 -9.94 12.44 4.61
C GLY A 129 -8.98 13.03 3.57
N TYR A 130 -8.18 12.14 2.96
CA TYR A 130 -7.35 12.46 1.80
C TYR A 130 -8.17 12.29 0.51
N LYS A 131 -8.14 13.32 -0.34
CA LYS A 131 -8.81 13.35 -1.64
C LYS A 131 -7.76 13.33 -2.73
N GLU A 132 -7.87 12.38 -3.66
CA GLU A 132 -6.86 12.09 -4.69
C GLU A 132 -6.47 13.34 -5.48
N ASP A 133 -7.47 14.16 -5.84
CA ASP A 133 -7.36 15.37 -6.66
C ASP A 133 -7.08 16.66 -5.85
N LYS A 134 -7.10 16.60 -4.52
CA LYS A 134 -7.14 17.80 -3.64
C LYS A 134 -6.18 17.75 -2.46
N THR A 135 -5.44 16.66 -2.30
CA THR A 135 -4.46 16.47 -1.25
C THR A 135 -3.08 16.38 -1.86
N ILE A 136 -2.19 17.26 -1.40
CA ILE A 136 -0.76 17.27 -1.74
C ILE A 136 0.01 17.00 -0.46
N PHE A 137 0.97 16.08 -0.52
CA PHE A 137 1.85 15.73 0.57
C PHE A 137 3.23 16.31 0.33
N ARG A 138 3.76 17.05 1.30
CA ARG A 138 5.15 17.54 1.32
C ARG A 138 5.97 16.71 2.29
N PHE A 139 6.98 16.02 1.80
CA PHE A 139 7.91 15.24 2.62
C PHE A 139 8.97 16.17 3.22
N THR A 140 9.20 16.06 4.53
CA THR A 140 10.18 16.91 5.23
C THR A 140 11.60 16.43 4.97
N GLN A 141 12.56 17.36 4.88
CA GLN A 141 13.98 17.01 4.79
C GLN A 141 14.55 16.76 6.18
N GLN A 142 15.31 15.67 6.38
CA GLN A 142 15.97 15.33 7.63
C GLN A 142 16.88 16.44 8.16
N ASN A 143 17.39 17.33 7.29
CA ASN A 143 18.39 18.35 7.62
C ASN A 143 17.83 19.71 8.09
N GLN A 144 16.52 19.89 8.30
CA GLN A 144 15.98 21.17 8.81
C GLN A 144 16.14 21.40 10.32
N ARG A 145 16.67 20.46 11.10
CA ARG A 145 16.86 20.59 12.56
C ARG A 145 18.17 21.28 13.01
N LEU A 146 19.01 21.76 12.10
CA LEU A 146 20.30 22.40 12.43
C LEU A 146 20.33 23.93 12.30
N GLY A 147 19.18 24.58 12.02
CA GLY A 147 19.10 26.03 11.79
C GLY A 147 18.76 26.91 13.00
N ASP A 148 18.25 26.37 14.11
CA ASP A 148 17.72 27.18 15.21
C ASP A 148 18.71 27.42 16.37
N PHE A 149 20.01 27.27 16.14
CA PHE A 149 21.07 27.60 17.11
C PHE A 149 22.12 28.57 16.54
N ALA A 150 21.69 29.67 15.94
CA ALA A 150 22.54 30.84 15.71
C ALA A 150 21.68 32.07 15.41
N ASP A 151 21.28 32.80 16.46
CA ASP A 151 21.44 34.26 16.61
C ASP A 151 20.87 34.75 17.95
#